data_AF-A0A7Y4SAA9-F1
#
_entry.id   AF-A0A7Y4SAA9-F1
#
_cell.length_a   1.000
_cell.length_b   1.000
_cell.length_c   1.000
_cell.angle_alpha   90.00
_cell.angle_beta   90.00
_cell.angle_gamma   90.00
#
_symmetry.space_group_name_H-M   'P 1'
#
loop_
_entity.id
_entity.type
_entity.pdbx_description
1 polymer ?
#
loop_
_entity_poly.entity_id
_entity_poly.type
_entity_poly.pdbx_seq_one_letter_code
_entity_poly.pdbx_strand_id
1 'polypeptide(L)'
;MKYPQVNIFAAWFFIVHTIFMGWVTKTGEILLQLLSIPAVEGDVPSRVIGAILLFAGVYVVLYFRKSLPPEGTPGEKDFLFGHRLVLVGNVLALCLFVFQMVATTITDYNTHLVLNKFTTAFGYLCLGFFAVGFSFIYQSSMRLQEKKN
;
A
#
# COMPACT_ATOMS: atom_id res chain seq x y z
N MET A 1 -6.80 16.24 10.11
CA MET A 1 -6.31 14.87 10.33
C MET A 1 -5.02 14.95 11.15
N LYS A 2 -4.81 14.08 12.14
CA LYS A 2 -3.69 14.21 13.11
C LYS A 2 -2.32 13.83 12.53
N TYR A 3 -2.24 12.87 11.61
CA TYR A 3 -0.99 12.36 11.03
C TYR A 3 -1.07 12.13 9.50
N PRO A 4 -1.08 13.19 8.67
CA PRO A 4 -1.22 13.06 7.22
C PRO A 4 -0.03 12.35 6.55
N GLN A 5 1.20 12.56 7.07
CA GLN A 5 2.40 11.94 6.52
C GLN A 5 2.42 10.42 6.69
N VAL A 6 1.96 9.91 7.84
CA VAL A 6 1.84 8.46 8.10
C VAL A 6 0.82 7.83 7.16
N ASN A 7 -0.28 8.53 6.88
CA ASN A 7 -1.31 8.07 5.95
C ASN A 7 -0.77 7.94 4.51
N ILE A 8 0.03 8.90 4.06
CA ILE A 8 0.65 8.85 2.72
C ILE A 8 1.76 7.82 2.66
N PHE A 9 2.55 7.67 3.72
CA PHE A 9 3.55 6.61 3.82
C PHE A 9 2.91 5.23 3.68
N ALA A 10 1.86 4.98 4.46
CA ALA A 10 1.11 3.72 4.38
C ALA A 10 0.54 3.51 2.97
N ALA A 11 0.03 4.56 2.33
CA ALA A 11 -0.47 4.46 0.97
C ALA A 11 0.61 4.05 -0.02
N TRP A 12 1.80 4.65 0.03
CA TRP A 12 2.91 4.24 -0.85
C TRP A 12 3.33 2.80 -0.64
N PHE A 13 3.43 2.37 0.63
CA PHE A 13 3.69 0.98 0.95
C PHE A 13 2.62 0.06 0.34
N PHE A 14 1.34 0.34 0.59
CA PHE A 14 0.25 -0.51 0.14
C PHE A 14 0.03 -0.48 -1.37
N ILE A 15 0.23 0.66 -2.05
CA ILE A 15 0.15 0.76 -3.51
C ILE A 15 1.19 -0.15 -4.15
N VAL A 16 2.46 0.00 -3.76
CA VAL A 16 3.55 -0.80 -4.33
C VAL A 16 3.37 -2.28 -3.98
N HIS A 17 2.98 -2.58 -2.74
CA HIS A 17 2.69 -3.94 -2.32
C HIS A 17 1.56 -4.58 -3.16
N THR A 18 0.46 -3.85 -3.37
CA THR A 18 -0.71 -4.37 -4.10
C THR A 18 -0.40 -4.60 -5.58
N ILE A 19 0.38 -3.71 -6.21
CA ILE A 19 0.74 -3.82 -7.64
C ILE A 19 1.81 -4.90 -7.86
N PHE A 20 2.84 -4.94 -7.01
CA PHE A 20 4.03 -5.77 -7.21
C PHE A 20 4.12 -6.95 -6.25
N MET A 21 2.98 -7.43 -5.75
CA MET A 21 2.89 -8.46 -4.71
C MET A 21 3.73 -9.72 -5.00
N GLY A 22 3.68 -10.23 -6.23
CA GLY A 22 4.49 -11.39 -6.63
C GLY A 22 5.99 -11.10 -6.56
N TRP A 23 6.40 -9.89 -6.96
CA TRP A 23 7.80 -9.46 -6.86
C TRP A 23 8.24 -9.28 -5.42
N VAL A 24 7.41 -8.67 -4.57
CA VAL A 24 7.67 -8.50 -3.14
C VAL A 24 7.94 -9.85 -2.50
N THR A 25 7.08 -10.84 -2.77
CA THR A 25 7.23 -12.21 -2.25
C THR A 25 8.52 -12.86 -2.74
N LYS A 26 8.79 -12.78 -4.05
CA LYS A 26 9.99 -13.34 -4.67
C LYS A 26 11.28 -12.72 -4.13
N THR A 27 11.29 -11.40 -3.88
CA THR A 27 12.45 -10.74 -3.28
C THR A 27 12.71 -11.25 -1.85
N GLY A 28 11.66 -11.50 -1.07
CA GLY A 28 11.80 -12.10 0.25
C GLY A 28 12.33 -13.54 0.20
N GLU A 29 11.83 -14.33 -0.75
CA GLU A 29 12.31 -15.70 -0.99
C GLU A 29 13.81 -15.72 -1.34
N ILE A 30 14.23 -14.88 -2.28
CA ILE A 30 15.64 -14.76 -2.67
C ILE A 30 16.51 -14.41 -1.46
N LEU A 31 16.07 -13.47 -0.61
CA LEU A 31 16.85 -13.10 0.57
C LEU A 31 16.93 -14.25 1.59
N LEU A 32 15.84 -14.96 1.82
CA LEU A 32 15.83 -16.13 2.72
C LEU A 32 16.74 -17.25 2.19
N GLN A 33 16.70 -17.53 0.89
CA GLN A 33 17.59 -18.50 0.24
C GLN A 33 19.06 -18.09 0.35
N LEU A 34 19.39 -16.81 0.18
CA LEU A 34 20.75 -16.29 0.38
C LEU A 34 21.25 -16.48 1.81
N LEU A 35 20.34 -16.48 2.80
CA LEU A 35 20.64 -16.75 4.20
C LEU A 35 20.60 -18.25 4.56
N SER A 36 20.47 -19.14 3.55
CA SER A 36 20.32 -20.59 3.74
C SER A 36 19.12 -20.99 4.60
N ILE A 37 18.09 -20.15 4.65
CA ILE A 37 16.82 -20.47 5.30
C ILE A 37 15.92 -21.11 4.24
N PRO A 38 15.37 -22.32 4.47
CA PRO A 38 14.47 -22.93 3.52
C PRO A 38 13.23 -22.06 3.35
N ALA A 39 13.01 -21.60 2.12
CA ALA A 39 11.85 -20.81 1.71
C ALA A 39 11.17 -21.52 0.54
N VAL A 40 9.85 -21.69 0.65
CA VAL A 40 9.03 -22.26 -0.43
C VAL A 40 8.37 -21.10 -1.17
N GLU A 41 8.27 -21.20 -2.50
CA GLU A 41 7.65 -20.17 -3.31
C GLU A 41 6.24 -19.82 -2.79
N GLY A 42 6.04 -18.54 -2.49
CA GLY A 42 4.76 -18.04 -2.01
C GLY A 42 4.46 -18.24 -0.53
N ASP A 43 5.40 -18.76 0.27
CA ASP A 43 5.22 -18.95 1.71
C ASP A 43 5.10 -17.64 2.51
N VAL A 44 4.54 -17.74 3.71
CA VAL A 44 4.32 -16.58 4.60
C VAL A 44 5.65 -15.91 4.98
N PRO A 45 6.73 -16.64 5.34
CA PRO A 45 8.03 -16.02 5.60
C PRO A 45 8.54 -15.13 4.46
N SER A 46 8.48 -15.59 3.21
CA SER A 46 8.92 -14.82 2.04
C SER A 46 8.10 -13.55 1.86
N ARG A 47 6.78 -13.62 2.05
CA ARG A 47 5.90 -12.43 1.99
C ARG A 47 6.24 -11.41 3.07
N VAL A 48 6.51 -11.88 4.30
CA VAL A 48 6.87 -11.01 5.43
C VAL A 48 8.20 -10.32 5.19
N ILE A 49 9.24 -11.06 4.80
CA ILE A 49 10.55 -10.50 4.51
C ILE A 49 10.47 -9.51 3.34
N GLY A 50 9.77 -9.87 2.27
CA GLY A 50 9.50 -8.98 1.15
C GLY A 50 8.82 -7.68 1.57
N ALA A 51 7.79 -7.78 2.41
CA ALA A 51 7.09 -6.61 2.94
C ALA A 51 8.00 -5.72 3.81
N ILE A 52 8.87 -6.31 4.62
CA ILE A 52 9.87 -5.57 5.42
C ILE A 52 10.83 -4.82 4.50
N LEU A 53 11.33 -5.47 3.44
CA LEU A 53 12.22 -4.83 2.46
C LEU A 53 11.52 -3.69 1.72
N LEU A 54 10.26 -3.88 1.33
CA LEU A 54 9.46 -2.83 0.71
C LEU A 54 9.24 -1.65 1.67
N PHE A 55 8.90 -1.93 2.93
CA PHE A 55 8.73 -0.90 3.96
C PHE A 55 10.02 -0.09 4.13
N ALA A 56 11.16 -0.77 4.23
CA ALA A 56 12.48 -0.13 4.28
C ALA A 56 12.73 0.71 3.02
N GLY A 57 12.39 0.22 1.84
CA GLY A 57 12.51 0.95 0.57
C GLY A 57 11.69 2.24 0.57
N VAL A 58 10.42 2.19 0.96
CA VAL A 58 9.57 3.39 1.06
C VAL A 58 10.12 4.35 2.12
N TYR A 59 10.64 3.83 3.24
CA TYR A 59 11.28 4.65 4.27
C TYR A 59 12.54 5.33 3.77
N VAL A 60 13.39 4.64 3.00
CA VAL A 60 14.59 5.23 2.39
C VAL A 60 14.21 6.35 1.43
N VAL A 61 13.18 6.17 0.60
CA VAL A 61 12.67 7.24 -0.27
C VAL A 61 12.17 8.43 0.55
N LEU A 62 11.40 8.19 1.62
CA LEU A 62 10.96 9.23 2.53
C LEU A 62 12.14 9.94 3.20
N TYR A 63 13.17 9.21 3.64
CA TYR A 63 14.35 9.76 4.31
C TYR A 63 15.10 10.72 3.39
N PHE A 64 15.34 10.33 2.14
CA PHE A 64 16.05 11.17 1.17
C PHE A 64 15.20 12.34 0.66
N ARG A 65 13.91 12.14 0.42
CA ARG A 65 13.01 13.20 -0.08
C ARG A 65 12.44 14.09 1.01
N LYS A 66 12.52 13.69 2.28
CA LYS A 66 11.85 14.28 3.47
C LYS A 66 10.31 14.24 3.43
N SER A 67 9.71 13.98 2.27
CA SER A 67 8.27 13.84 2.06
C SER A 67 7.98 12.80 0.96
N LEU A 68 6.73 12.33 0.94
CA LEU A 68 6.22 11.48 -0.13
C LEU A 68 5.05 12.22 -0.82
N PRO A 69 5.02 12.27 -2.17
CA PRO A 69 3.94 12.91 -2.90
C PRO A 69 2.65 12.09 -2.81
N PRO A 70 1.45 12.67 -2.98
CA PRO A 70 1.19 14.08 -3.22
C PRO A 70 1.30 14.92 -1.93
N GLU A 71 1.78 16.14 -2.09
CA GLU A 71 1.76 17.18 -1.06
C GLU A 71 0.54 18.07 -1.29
N GLY A 72 -0.29 18.21 -0.26
CA GLY A 72 -1.49 19.04 -0.28
C GLY A 72 -1.47 20.10 0.82
N THR A 73 -2.39 21.06 0.74
CA THR A 73 -2.42 22.18 1.70
C THR A 73 -3.29 21.85 2.91
N PRO A 74 -2.74 21.82 4.14
CA PRO A 74 -3.54 21.60 5.33
C PRO A 74 -4.60 22.69 5.51
N GLY A 75 -5.84 22.28 5.79
CA GLY A 75 -6.94 23.20 6.09
C GLY A 75 -7.98 23.36 4.98
N GLU A 76 -7.70 22.92 3.75
CA GLU A 76 -8.72 22.87 2.70
C GLU A 76 -9.64 21.65 2.84
N LYS A 77 -10.90 21.79 2.39
CA LYS A 77 -11.88 20.69 2.40
C LYS A 77 -11.41 19.52 1.54
N ASP A 78 -10.79 19.82 0.40
CA ASP A 78 -10.30 18.84 -0.58
C ASP A 78 -9.13 18.02 0.00
N PHE A 79 -8.25 18.68 0.77
CA PHE A 79 -7.17 18.01 1.52
C PHE A 79 -7.72 16.99 2.53
N LEU A 80 -8.71 17.39 3.32
CA LEU A 80 -9.33 16.50 4.32
C LEU A 80 -10.07 15.34 3.66
N PHE A 81 -10.80 15.60 2.57
CA PHE A 81 -11.53 14.59 1.82
C PHE A 81 -10.58 13.58 1.18
N GLY A 82 -9.55 14.06 0.48
CA GLY A 82 -8.54 13.21 -0.15
C GLY A 82 -7.83 12.31 0.87
N HIS A 83 -7.41 12.85 2.02
CA HIS A 83 -6.81 12.03 3.07
C HIS A 83 -7.77 10.99 3.68
N ARG A 84 -9.07 11.29 3.77
CA ARG A 84 -10.07 10.29 4.21
C ARG A 84 -10.20 9.15 3.20
N LEU A 85 -10.21 9.45 1.90
CA LEU A 85 -10.22 8.42 0.86
C LEU A 85 -8.95 7.57 0.89
N VAL A 86 -7.78 8.19 1.04
CA VAL A 86 -6.51 7.46 1.20
C VAL A 86 -6.54 6.56 2.43
N LEU A 87 -7.12 7.03 3.55
CA LEU A 87 -7.25 6.23 4.76
C LEU A 87 -8.15 5.01 4.53
N VAL A 88 -9.28 5.19 3.82
CA VAL A 88 -10.15 4.07 3.43
C VAL A 88 -9.38 3.07 2.56
N GLY A 89 -8.63 3.54 1.56
CA GLY A 89 -7.76 2.70 0.75
C GLY A 89 -6.73 1.93 1.59
N ASN A 90 -6.10 2.59 2.56
CA ASN A 90 -5.12 1.96 3.47
C ASN A 90 -5.75 0.88 4.33
N VAL A 91 -6.94 1.12 4.90
CA VAL A 91 -7.65 0.13 5.71
C VAL A 91 -8.02 -1.09 4.86
N LEU A 92 -8.53 -0.87 3.65
CA LEU A 92 -8.88 -1.96 2.73
C LEU A 92 -7.64 -2.75 2.29
N ALA A 93 -6.55 -2.07 1.98
CA ALA A 93 -5.29 -2.71 1.60
C ALA A 93 -4.65 -3.47 2.77
N LEU A 94 -4.78 -2.96 4.01
CA LEU A 94 -4.36 -3.68 5.20
C LEU A 94 -5.17 -4.97 5.40
N CYS A 95 -6.49 -4.92 5.22
CA CYS A 95 -7.32 -6.12 5.26
C CYS A 95 -6.88 -7.13 4.19
N LEU A 96 -6.57 -6.67 2.97
CA LEU A 96 -6.06 -7.50 1.89
C LEU A 96 -4.71 -8.15 2.25
N PHE A 97 -3.81 -7.37 2.84
CA PHE A 97 -2.50 -7.83 3.28
C PHE A 97 -2.61 -8.92 4.36
N VAL A 98 -3.45 -8.70 5.38
CA VAL A 98 -3.70 -9.70 6.42
C VAL A 98 -4.35 -10.94 5.82
N PHE A 99 -5.32 -10.77 4.93
CA PHE A 99 -5.97 -11.89 4.25
C PHE A 99 -4.96 -12.77 3.52
N GLN A 100 -3.99 -12.19 2.82
CA GLN A 100 -2.95 -12.96 2.12
C GLN A 100 -2.06 -13.78 3.05
N MET A 101 -1.81 -13.32 4.27
CA MET A 101 -1.01 -14.07 5.24
C MET A 101 -1.78 -15.28 5.80
N VAL A 102 -3.11 -15.22 5.78
CA VAL A 102 -3.99 -16.27 6.31
C VAL A 102 -4.55 -17.16 5.19
N ALA A 103 -4.58 -16.71 3.94
CA ALA A 103 -5.17 -17.44 2.82
C ALA A 103 -4.56 -18.84 2.61
N THR A 104 -3.29 -19.03 2.94
CA THR A 104 -2.59 -20.33 2.86
C THR A 104 -3.11 -21.37 3.86
N THR A 105 -3.87 -20.97 4.89
CA THR A 105 -4.50 -21.89 5.83
C THR A 105 -5.85 -22.42 5.34
N ILE A 106 -6.37 -21.90 4.22
CA ILE A 106 -7.65 -22.33 3.64
C ILE A 106 -7.39 -23.50 2.70
N THR A 107 -7.80 -24.70 3.11
CA THR A 107 -7.53 -25.96 2.38
C THR A 107 -8.57 -26.26 1.29
N ASP A 108 -9.73 -25.60 1.30
CA ASP A 108 -10.78 -25.83 0.31
C ASP A 108 -10.54 -25.05 -0.99
N TYR A 109 -10.46 -25.78 -2.11
CA TYR A 109 -10.12 -25.23 -3.43
C TYR A 109 -11.16 -24.23 -3.96
N ASN A 110 -12.46 -24.52 -3.78
CA ASN A 110 -13.53 -23.65 -4.27
C ASN A 110 -13.56 -22.33 -3.49
N THR A 111 -13.40 -22.41 -2.17
CA THR A 111 -13.27 -21.25 -1.29
C THR A 111 -12.05 -20.42 -1.68
N HIS A 112 -10.91 -21.05 -1.96
CA HIS A 112 -9.69 -20.35 -2.40
C HIS A 112 -9.90 -19.60 -3.74
N LEU A 113 -10.61 -20.19 -4.70
CA LEU A 113 -10.84 -19.59 -6.02
C LEU A 113 -11.78 -18.37 -5.95
N VAL A 114 -12.86 -18.45 -5.16
CA VAL A 114 -13.77 -17.32 -4.92
C VAL A 114 -13.04 -16.19 -4.20
N LEU A 115 -12.26 -16.53 -3.16
CA LEU A 115 -11.49 -15.55 -2.42
C LEU A 115 -10.40 -14.87 -3.27
N ASN A 116 -9.76 -15.60 -4.18
CA ASN A 116 -8.75 -15.01 -5.07
C ASN A 116 -9.36 -13.96 -6.03
N LYS A 117 -10.53 -14.25 -6.61
CA LYS A 117 -11.26 -13.28 -7.44
C LYS A 117 -11.71 -12.06 -6.63
N PHE A 118 -12.22 -12.29 -5.42
CA PHE A 118 -12.61 -11.22 -4.51
C PHE A 118 -11.41 -10.33 -4.15
N THR A 119 -10.27 -10.94 -3.81
CA THR A 119 -8.99 -10.27 -3.49
C THR A 119 -8.53 -9.37 -4.64
N THR A 120 -8.60 -9.87 -5.87
CA THR A 120 -8.22 -9.10 -7.06
C THR A 120 -9.11 -7.87 -7.26
N ALA A 121 -10.44 -8.04 -7.18
CA ALA A 121 -11.39 -6.93 -7.28
C ALA A 121 -11.20 -5.91 -6.13
N PHE A 122 -10.93 -6.40 -4.92
CA PHE A 122 -10.62 -5.57 -3.76
C PHE A 122 -9.34 -4.76 -3.95
N GLY A 123 -8.30 -5.36 -4.53
CA GLY A 123 -7.05 -4.66 -4.86
C GLY A 123 -7.29 -3.48 -5.80
N TYR A 124 -8.07 -3.67 -6.86
CA TYR A 124 -8.44 -2.57 -7.77
C TYR A 124 -9.25 -1.47 -7.09
N LEU A 125 -10.16 -1.84 -6.19
CA LEU A 125 -10.92 -0.88 -5.39
C LEU A 125 -9.99 -0.03 -4.50
N CYS A 126 -9.00 -0.65 -3.85
CA CYS A 126 -7.99 0.05 -3.05
C CYS A 126 -7.21 1.07 -3.91
N LEU A 127 -6.75 0.64 -5.09
CA LEU A 127 -6.05 1.51 -6.04
C LEU A 127 -6.93 2.67 -6.50
N GLY A 128 -8.23 2.44 -6.70
CA GLY A 128 -9.20 3.50 -7.01
C GLY A 128 -9.28 4.55 -5.88
N PHE A 129 -9.39 4.12 -4.63
CA PHE A 129 -9.40 5.04 -3.47
C PHE A 129 -8.10 5.83 -3.36
N PHE A 130 -6.95 5.20 -3.62
CA PHE A 130 -5.67 5.89 -3.64
C PHE A 130 -5.57 6.91 -4.77
N ALA A 131 -5.94 6.55 -6.00
CA ALA A 131 -5.88 7.44 -7.16
C ALA A 131 -6.78 8.67 -6.98
N VAL A 132 -8.03 8.46 -6.55
CA VAL A 132 -8.97 9.56 -6.29
C VAL A 132 -8.50 10.39 -5.09
N GLY A 133 -8.12 9.75 -3.99
CA GLY A 133 -7.63 10.43 -2.80
C GLY A 133 -6.39 11.28 -3.06
N PHE A 134 -5.42 10.76 -3.81
CA PHE A 134 -4.21 11.48 -4.21
C PHE A 134 -4.54 12.68 -5.11
N SER A 135 -5.51 12.54 -6.01
CA SER A 135 -5.96 13.63 -6.89
C SER A 135 -6.53 14.80 -6.09
N PHE A 136 -7.37 14.54 -5.08
CA PHE A 136 -7.92 15.60 -4.22
C PHE A 136 -6.84 16.27 -3.35
N ILE A 137 -5.88 15.49 -2.84
CA ILE A 137 -4.74 16.04 -2.08
C ILE A 137 -3.91 16.96 -2.99
N TYR A 138 -3.63 16.54 -4.22
CA TYR A 138 -2.88 17.34 -5.18
C TYR A 138 -3.64 18.61 -5.62
N GLN A 139 -4.94 18.52 -5.87
CA GLN A 139 -5.76 19.70 -6.21
C GLN A 139 -5.75 20.74 -5.10
N SER A 140 -5.68 20.33 -3.83
CA SER A 140 -5.60 21.26 -2.69
C SER A 140 -4.31 22.09 -2.65
N SER A 141 -3.22 21.64 -3.27
CA SER A 141 -2.00 22.46 -3.39
C SER A 141 -2.06 23.40 -4.59
N MET A 142 -2.68 22.99 -5.70
CA MET A 142 -2.86 23.84 -6.88
C MET A 142 -3.76 25.05 -6.60
N ARG A 143 -4.89 24.85 -5.92
CA ARG A 143 -5.86 25.92 -5.64
C ARG A 143 -5.29 27.04 -4.77
N LEU A 144 -4.31 26.73 -3.92
CA LEU A 144 -3.61 27.71 -3.11
C LEU A 144 -2.56 28.49 -3.92
N GLN A 145 -1.92 27.86 -4.90
CA GLN A 145 -1.01 28.54 -5.83
C GLN A 145 -1.78 29.55 -6.69
N GLU A 146 -2.98 29.19 -7.16
CA GLU A 146 -3.86 30.11 -7.89
C GLU A 146 -4.31 31.31 -7.04
N LYS A 147 -4.59 31.15 -5.75
CA LYS A 147 -4.97 32.26 -4.87
C LYS A 147 -3.83 33.22 -4.53
N LYS A 148 -2.58 32.81 -4.71
CA LYS A 148 -1.39 33.62 -4.40
C LYS A 148 -0.86 34.43 -5.59
N ASN A 149 -1.29 34.10 -6.79
CA ASN A 149 -0.99 34.81 -8.04
C ASN A 149 -2.13 35.77 -8.40
#